data_AF-A0A0D0LYJ7-F1
#
_entry.id   AF-A0A0D0LYJ7-F1
#
_cell.length_a   1.000
_cell.length_b   1.000
_cell.length_c   1.000
_cell.angle_alpha   90.00
_cell.angle_beta   90.00
_cell.angle_gamma   90.00
#
_symmetry.space_group_name_H-M   'P 1'
#
loop_
_entity.id
_entity.type
_entity.pdbx_description
1 polymer ?
#
loop_
_entity_poly.entity_id
_entity_poly.type
_entity_poly.pdbx_seq_one_letter_code
_entity_poly.pdbx_strand_id
1 'polypeptide(L)'
;MRLILWGGLLALSLVGCETTRHGRDRDYDYYGRPPPRPYYEPEREAPREGPRLSDMQQRALDNCIVLPTRQDRARCRATVMSTVR
;
A
#
# COMPACT_ATOMS: atom_id res chain seq x y z
N MET A 1 -26.88 -38.53 -12.15
CA MET A 1 -28.12 -37.76 -12.41
C MET A 1 -28.03 -36.43 -11.67
N ARG A 2 -27.98 -35.31 -12.40
CA ARG A 2 -28.04 -33.93 -11.86
C ARG A 2 -29.51 -33.49 -11.85
N LEU A 3 -29.99 -32.92 -10.75
CA LEU A 3 -31.22 -32.13 -10.73
C LEU A 3 -30.91 -30.78 -10.08
N ILE A 4 -30.93 -29.74 -10.90
CA ILE A 4 -30.82 -28.33 -10.53
C ILE A 4 -32.20 -27.72 -10.86
N LEU A 5 -32.90 -27.19 -9.87
CA LEU A 5 -34.02 -26.23 -10.02
C LEU A 5 -33.60 -25.01 -9.17
N TRP A 6 -33.14 -23.87 -9.73
CA TRP A 6 -33.95 -22.76 -10.28
C TRP A 6 -35.19 -22.51 -9.41
N GLY A 7 -35.30 -21.45 -8.60
CA GLY A 7 -35.06 -20.04 -8.91
C GLY A 7 -36.41 -19.34 -8.79
N GLY A 8 -36.68 -18.67 -7.67
CA GLY A 8 -37.96 -18.03 -7.38
C GLY A 8 -37.77 -16.66 -6.75
N LEU A 9 -37.65 -15.66 -7.62
CA LEU A 9 -37.81 -14.23 -7.34
C LEU A 9 -39.17 -13.96 -6.67
N LEU A 10 -39.19 -13.10 -5.64
CA LEU A 10 -40.30 -12.15 -5.42
C LEU A 10 -39.82 -11.05 -4.45
N ALA A 11 -39.15 -10.07 -5.05
CA ALA A 11 -39.02 -8.73 -4.49
C ALA A 11 -40.31 -7.96 -4.81
N LEU A 12 -41.02 -7.49 -3.79
CA LEU A 12 -42.08 -6.50 -3.94
C LEU A 12 -41.90 -5.43 -2.88
N SER A 13 -41.45 -4.29 -3.37
CA SER A 13 -41.22 -3.01 -2.72
C SER A 13 -42.54 -2.40 -2.25
N LEU A 14 -42.59 -1.92 -1.01
CA LEU A 14 -43.53 -0.88 -0.59
C LEU A 14 -42.76 0.24 0.10
N VAL A 15 -42.58 1.31 -0.68
CA VAL A 15 -42.67 2.74 -0.33
C VAL A 15 -43.36 2.93 1.03
N GLY A 16 -42.74 3.50 2.06
CA GLY A 16 -42.26 4.88 2.11
C GLY A 16 -43.26 5.71 2.92
N CYS A 17 -43.13 5.70 4.25
CA CYS A 17 -43.74 6.69 5.15
C CYS A 17 -42.62 7.29 6.01
N GLU A 18 -42.06 8.34 5.44
CA GLU A 18 -41.25 9.38 6.05
C GLU A 18 -41.93 9.99 7.29
N THR A 19 -41.33 9.81 8.46
CA THR A 19 -41.45 10.82 9.53
C THR A 19 -40.08 11.03 10.15
N THR A 20 -39.40 12.06 9.65
CA THR A 20 -38.15 12.61 10.18
C THR A 20 -38.41 13.17 11.58
N ARG A 21 -38.22 12.36 12.63
CA ARG A 21 -38.03 12.87 13.99
C ARG A 21 -36.55 13.02 14.25
N HIS A 22 -36.01 14.15 13.82
CA HIS A 22 -34.65 14.55 14.14
C HIS A 22 -34.63 15.12 15.57
N GLY A 23 -34.60 14.21 16.55
CA GLY A 23 -34.68 14.55 17.97
C GLY A 23 -33.37 14.26 18.70
N ARG A 24 -32.61 15.32 18.95
CA ARG A 24 -31.51 15.46 19.92
C ARG A 24 -30.38 14.43 19.81
N ASP A 25 -29.36 14.77 19.03
CA ASP A 25 -28.08 14.07 19.05
C ASP A 25 -26.92 15.07 18.97
N ARG A 26 -26.86 16.02 19.91
CA ARG A 26 -25.93 17.16 19.80
C ARG A 26 -25.20 17.62 21.06
N ASP A 27 -25.09 16.76 22.08
CA ASP A 27 -24.40 17.17 23.33
C ASP A 27 -23.32 16.21 23.84
N TYR A 28 -23.00 15.10 23.15
CA TYR A 28 -22.00 14.13 23.64
C TYR A 28 -20.55 14.38 23.19
N ASP A 29 -20.29 15.32 22.29
CA ASP A 29 -18.93 15.50 21.72
C ASP A 29 -17.97 16.31 22.61
N TYR A 30 -18.45 16.99 23.66
CA TYR A 30 -17.59 17.92 24.43
C TYR A 30 -16.56 17.22 25.32
N TYR A 31 -16.90 16.08 25.94
CA TYR A 31 -16.00 15.38 26.88
C TYR A 31 -15.22 14.21 26.24
N GLY A 32 -15.52 13.85 25.00
CA GLY A 32 -14.95 12.67 24.34
C GLY A 32 -13.72 12.92 23.47
N ARG A 33 -13.29 14.18 23.28
CA ARG A 33 -12.20 14.49 22.36
C ARG A 33 -10.83 14.23 23.02
N PRO A 34 -10.06 13.20 22.60
CA PRO A 34 -8.70 13.03 23.08
C PRO A 34 -7.85 14.25 22.66
N PRO A 35 -6.84 14.64 23.47
CA PRO A 35 -5.97 15.75 23.13
C PRO A 35 -5.29 15.49 21.77
N PRO A 36 -5.03 16.54 20.97
CA PRO A 36 -4.29 16.39 19.73
C PRO A 36 -2.93 15.79 20.04
N ARG A 37 -2.59 14.70 19.35
CA ARG A 37 -1.26 14.08 19.48
C ARG A 37 -0.21 15.09 19.01
N PRO A 38 0.92 15.25 19.73
CA PRO A 38 2.04 16.03 19.23
C PRO A 38 2.45 15.50 17.85
N TYR A 39 2.51 16.39 16.87
CA TYR A 39 3.03 16.05 15.55
C TYR A 39 4.55 15.89 15.70
N TYR A 40 5.02 14.65 15.83
CA TYR A 40 6.44 14.36 15.71
C TYR A 40 6.75 14.26 14.22
N GLU A 41 7.28 15.33 13.64
CA GLU A 41 7.82 15.26 12.28
C GLU A 41 9.10 14.44 12.35
N PRO A 42 9.19 13.28 11.66
CA PRO A 42 10.44 12.56 11.56
C PRO A 42 11.45 13.50 10.92
N GLU A 43 12.51 13.80 11.64
CA GLU A 43 13.64 14.55 11.10
C GLU A 43 14.09 13.84 9.83
N ARG A 44 13.93 14.50 8.67
CA ARG A 44 14.22 13.88 7.38
C ARG A 44 15.70 13.56 7.36
N GLU A 45 16.04 12.29 7.55
CA GLU A 45 17.40 11.80 7.44
C GLU A 45 17.98 12.30 6.12
N ALA A 46 19.13 12.99 6.21
CA ALA A 46 19.81 13.51 5.03
C ALA A 46 19.97 12.37 3.99
N PRO A 47 19.77 12.64 2.68
CA PRO A 47 19.94 11.62 1.65
C PRO A 47 21.32 10.98 1.82
N ARG A 48 21.35 9.70 2.21
CA ARG A 48 22.60 8.96 2.27
C ARG A 48 23.17 8.95 0.86
N GLU A 49 24.32 9.61 0.67
CA GLU A 49 25.02 9.56 -0.61
C GLU A 49 25.28 8.09 -0.93
N GLY A 50 24.64 7.60 -1.98
CA GLY A 50 24.83 6.22 -2.42
C GLY A 50 26.30 5.99 -2.77
N PRO A 51 26.79 4.75 -2.65
CA PRO A 51 28.15 4.44 -3.02
C PRO A 51 28.40 4.83 -4.48
N ARG A 52 29.45 5.62 -4.74
CA ARG A 52 29.79 6.08 -6.09
C ARG A 52 30.44 4.95 -6.86
N LEU A 53 29.76 4.49 -7.91
CA LEU A 53 30.24 3.42 -8.76
C LEU A 53 31.24 3.97 -9.78
N SER A 54 32.33 3.23 -10.02
CA SER A 54 33.18 3.47 -11.20
C SER A 54 32.43 3.14 -12.49
N ASP A 55 32.86 3.73 -13.61
CA ASP A 55 32.26 3.48 -14.94
C ASP A 55 32.21 1.99 -15.30
N MET A 56 33.25 1.23 -14.93
CA MET A 56 33.27 -0.22 -15.15
C MET A 56 32.24 -0.95 -14.30
N GLN A 57 32.06 -0.56 -13.04
CA GLN A 57 31.07 -1.15 -12.15
C GLN A 57 29.65 -0.84 -12.63
N GLN A 58 29.41 0.38 -13.07
CA GLN A 58 28.13 0.78 -13.66
C GLN A 58 27.79 -0.09 -14.87
N ARG A 59 28.73 -0.22 -15.81
CA ARG A 59 28.55 -1.09 -17.00
C ARG A 59 28.34 -2.55 -16.62
N ALA A 60 29.03 -3.06 -15.60
CA ALA A 60 28.84 -4.42 -15.12
C ALA A 60 27.44 -4.64 -14.51
N LEU A 61 26.92 -3.67 -13.74
CA LEU A 61 25.54 -3.71 -13.22
C LEU A 61 24.50 -3.70 -14.33
N ASP A 62 24.69 -2.85 -15.33
CA ASP A 62 23.75 -2.72 -16.45
C ASP A 62 23.69 -4.02 -17.25
N ASN A 63 24.84 -4.68 -17.47
CA ASN A 63 24.93 -5.96 -18.15
C ASN A 63 24.23 -7.12 -17.41
N CYS A 64 23.99 -7.00 -16.10
CA CYS A 64 23.25 -8.03 -15.37
C CYS A 64 21.83 -8.24 -15.94
N ILE A 65 21.26 -7.27 -16.67
CA ILE A 65 19.91 -7.37 -17.26
C ILE A 65 19.75 -8.53 -18.25
N VAL A 66 20.85 -8.95 -18.90
CA VAL A 66 20.87 -10.01 -19.91
C VAL A 66 20.48 -11.37 -19.31
N LEU A 67 20.64 -11.54 -18.00
CA LEU A 67 20.37 -12.81 -17.34
C LEU A 67 18.87 -13.15 -17.37
N PRO A 68 18.51 -14.41 -17.69
CA PRO A 68 17.13 -14.78 -17.98
C PRO A 68 16.24 -14.75 -16.74
N THR A 69 16.76 -15.20 -15.59
CA THR A 69 15.98 -15.29 -14.35
C THR A 69 16.21 -14.09 -13.43
N ARG A 70 15.21 -13.75 -12.61
CA ARG A 70 15.38 -12.71 -11.57
C ARG A 70 16.47 -13.08 -10.56
N GLN A 71 16.63 -14.37 -10.25
CA GLN A 71 17.59 -14.84 -9.26
C GLN A 71 19.03 -14.64 -9.75
N ASP A 72 19.30 -14.94 -11.02
CA ASP A 72 20.61 -14.73 -11.63
C ASP A 72 20.96 -13.24 -11.68
N ARG A 73 19.98 -12.38 -12.04
CA ARG A 73 20.15 -10.92 -12.00
C ARG A 73 20.50 -10.42 -10.60
N ALA A 74 19.82 -10.92 -9.58
CA ALA A 74 20.06 -10.52 -8.19
C ALA A 74 21.47 -10.94 -7.74
N ARG A 75 21.90 -12.16 -8.08
CA ARG A 75 23.23 -12.66 -7.77
C ARG A 75 24.33 -11.85 -8.47
N CYS A 76 24.15 -11.57 -9.76
CA CYS A 76 25.06 -10.72 -10.55
C CYS A 76 25.23 -9.33 -9.91
N ARG A 77 24.11 -8.66 -9.58
CA ARG A 77 24.14 -7.35 -8.93
C ARG A 77 24.88 -7.41 -7.59
N ALA A 78 24.65 -8.44 -6.78
CA ALA A 78 25.34 -8.61 -5.50
C ALA A 78 26.86 -8.77 -5.69
N THR A 79 27.29 -9.54 -6.69
CA THR A 79 28.72 -9.68 -7.02
C THR A 79 29.34 -8.35 -7.45
N VAL A 80 28.68 -7.58 -8.32
CA VAL A 80 29.20 -6.25 -8.70
C VAL A 80 29.28 -5.32 -7.49
N MET A 81 28.22 -5.27 -6.68
CA MET A 81 28.19 -4.46 -5.45
C MET A 81 29.28 -4.85 -4.44
N SER A 82 29.66 -6.13 -4.36
CA SER A 82 30.75 -6.58 -3.47
C SER A 82 32.13 -6.04 -3.84
N THR A 83 32.30 -5.51 -5.05
CA THR A 83 33.56 -4.90 -5.50
C THR A 83 33.64 -3.39 -5.25
N VAL A 84 32.53 -2.78 -4.82
CA VAL A 84 32.45 -1.36 -4.52
C VAL A 84 33.18 -1.10 -3.21
N ARG A 85 34.10 -0.12 -3.22
CA ARG A 85 34.94 0.25 -2.07
C ARG A 85 34.44 1.55 -1.45
#